data_AF-A0A6J7K097-F1
#
_entry.id   AF-A0A6J7K097-F1
#
_cell.length_a   1.000
_cell.length_b   1.000
_cell.length_c   1.000
_cell.angle_alpha   90.00
_cell.angle_beta   90.00
_cell.angle_gamma   90.00
#
_symmetry.space_group_name_H-M   'P 1'
#
loop_
_entity.id
_entity.type
_entity.pdbx_description
1 polymer ?
#
loop_
_entity_poly.entity_id
_entity_poly.type
_entity_poly.pdbx_seq_one_letter_code
_entity_poly.pdbx_strand_id
1 'polypeptide(L)' 'MGVSDPAADQDLQIQIARLEHALGRVADDAAEPDAQVTAAEQVAQSATDAGAAFDRLVREATAR' A
#
# COMPACT_ATOMS: atom_id res chain seq x y z
N MET A 1 -15.82 8.35 -21.62
CA MET A 1 -15.42 8.48 -20.21
C MET A 1 -15.38 7.07 -19.63
N GLY A 2 -14.19 6.48 -19.54
CA GLY A 2 -14.04 5.10 -19.07
C GLY A 2 -14.22 5.01 -17.56
N VAL A 3 -15.26 4.31 -17.09
CA VAL A 3 -15.50 4.04 -15.67
C VAL A 3 -14.38 3.15 -15.14
N SER A 4 -13.45 3.67 -14.32
CA SER A 4 -12.37 2.91 -13.66
C SER A 4 -12.90 1.57 -13.14
N ASP A 5 -12.14 0.50 -13.30
CA ASP A 5 -12.56 -0.82 -12.80
C ASP A 5 -12.75 -0.72 -11.26
N PRO A 6 -13.98 -0.88 -10.74
CA PRO A 6 -14.23 -0.76 -9.32
C PRO A 6 -13.47 -1.80 -8.49
N ALA A 7 -13.11 -2.96 -9.07
CA ALA A 7 -12.29 -3.96 -8.39
C ALA A 7 -10.82 -3.51 -8.25
N ALA A 8 -10.27 -2.83 -9.25
CA ALA A 8 -8.91 -2.27 -9.20
C ALA A 8 -8.81 -1.10 -8.22
N ASP A 9 -9.83 -0.24 -8.17
CA ASP A 9 -9.91 0.85 -7.19
C ASP A 9 -10.03 0.31 -5.76
N GLN A 10 -10.84 -0.73 -5.56
CA GLN A 10 -10.97 -1.41 -4.27
C GLN A 10 -9.67 -2.11 -3.84
N ASP A 11 -8.93 -2.76 -4.76
CA ASP A 11 -7.62 -3.36 -4.46
C ASP A 11 -6.63 -2.29 -3.99
N LEU A 12 -6.55 -1.17 -4.69
CA LEU A 12 -5.68 -0.05 -4.30
C LEU A 12 -6.02 0.49 -2.91
N GLN A 13 -7.31 0.69 -2.61
CA GLN A 13 -7.75 1.15 -1.28
C GLN A 13 -7.35 0.17 -0.16
N ILE A 14 -7.46 -1.15 -0.41
CA ILE A 14 -7.03 -2.18 0.54
C ILE A 14 -5.52 -2.10 0.77
N GLN A 15 -4.71 -1.93 -0.29
CA GLN A 15 -3.26 -1.83 -0.13
C GLN A 15 -2.84 -0.55 0.61
N ILE A 16 -3.52 0.57 0.36
CA ILE A 16 -3.27 1.83 1.09
C ILE A 16 -3.57 1.65 2.58
N ALA A 17 -4.73 1.07 2.93
CA ALA A 17 -5.08 0.83 4.34
C ALA A 17 -4.06 -0.09 5.05
N ARG A 18 -3.53 -1.10 4.35
CA ARG A 18 -2.46 -1.97 4.88
C ARG A 18 -1.15 -1.21 5.08
N LEU A 19 -0.78 -0.35 4.15
CA LEU A 19 0.41 0.49 4.24
C LEU A 19 0.31 1.47 5.41
N GLU A 20 -0.81 2.16 5.57
CA GLU A 20 -1.07 3.07 6.69
C GLU A 20 -0.97 2.33 8.04
N HIS A 21 -1.56 1.14 8.13
CA HIS A 21 -1.47 0.31 9.33
C HIS A 21 -0.02 -0.12 9.63
N ALA A 22 0.76 -0.49 8.61
CA ALA A 22 2.15 -0.85 8.77
C ALA A 22 3.00 0.35 9.23
N LEU A 23 2.76 1.53 8.66
CA LEU A 23 3.44 2.78 9.04
C LEU A 23 3.13 3.16 10.49
N GLY A 24 1.90 2.97 10.94
CA GLY A 24 1.51 3.20 12.34
C GLY A 24 2.30 2.37 13.35
N ARG A 25 2.74 1.15 12.97
CA ARG A 25 3.60 0.31 13.82
C ARG A 25 5.06 0.75 13.83
N VAL A 26 5.56 1.34 12.74
CA VAL A 26 6.91 1.90 12.69
C VAL A 26 7.00 3.19 13.48
N ALA A 27 5.94 4.00 13.45
CA ALA A 27 5.84 5.24 14.21
C ALA A 27 5.59 5.02 15.72
N ASP A 28 5.52 3.77 16.18
CA ASP A 28 5.44 3.45 17.61
C ASP A 28 6.81 3.62 18.27
N ASP A 29 7.05 4.81 18.82
CA ASP A 29 8.29 5.18 19.51
C ASP A 29 8.50 4.38 20.82
N ALA A 30 7.49 3.65 21.30
CA ALA A 30 7.61 2.76 22.46
C ALA A 30 8.03 1.33 22.09
N ALA A 31 8.13 1.00 20.80
CA ALA A 31 8.53 -0.32 20.33
C ALA A 31 10.05 -0.54 20.48
N GLU A 32 10.43 -1.77 20.82
CA GLU A 32 11.83 -2.19 20.83
C GLU A 32 12.47 -2.07 19.43
N PRO A 33 13.77 -1.78 19.32
CA PRO A 33 14.44 -1.56 18.02
C PRO A 33 14.23 -2.71 17.03
N ASP A 34 14.28 -3.97 17.48
CA ASP A 34 14.07 -5.14 16.62
C ASP A 34 12.63 -5.21 16.07
N ALA A 35 11.66 -4.78 16.88
CA ALA A 35 10.27 -4.69 16.45
C ALA A 35 10.07 -3.56 15.44
N GLN A 36 10.78 -2.43 15.59
CA GLN A 36 10.78 -1.32 14.63
C GLN A 36 11.39 -1.75 13.29
N VAL A 37 12.49 -2.50 13.28
CA VAL A 37 13.10 -3.05 12.04
C VAL A 37 12.11 -3.99 11.35
N THR A 38 11.52 -4.92 12.08
CA THR A 38 10.52 -5.87 11.56
C THR A 38 9.29 -5.14 11.00
N ALA A 39 8.86 -4.06 11.65
CA ALA A 39 7.77 -3.21 11.16
C ALA A 39 8.16 -2.44 9.89
N ALA A 40 9.39 -1.92 9.82
CA ALA A 40 9.90 -1.20 8.65
C ALA A 40 10.01 -2.11 7.41
N GLU A 41 10.45 -3.36 7.58
CA GLU A 41 10.44 -4.36 6.52
C GLU A 41 9.02 -4.63 5.98
N GLN A 42 8.04 -4.72 6.88
CA GLN A 42 6.63 -4.90 6.50
C GLN A 42 6.05 -3.68 5.79
N VAL A 43 6.49 -2.47 6.15
CA VAL A 43 6.16 -1.23 5.43
C VAL A 43 6.74 -1.27 4.01
N ALA A 44 8.01 -1.64 3.86
CA ALA A 44 8.65 -1.71 2.54
C ALA A 44 7.94 -2.68 1.60
N GLN A 45 7.52 -3.85 2.11
CA GLN A 45 6.74 -4.81 1.33
C GLN A 45 5.36 -4.25 0.96
N SER A 46 4.63 -3.68 1.93
CA SER A 46 3.30 -3.11 1.70
C SER A 46 3.33 -1.95 0.72
N ALA A 47 4.37 -1.11 0.76
CA ALA A 47 4.58 -0.01 -0.17
C ALA A 47 4.83 -0.51 -1.60
N THR A 48 5.58 -1.60 -1.75
CA THR A 48 5.80 -2.26 -3.04
C THR A 48 4.49 -2.77 -3.64
N ASP A 49 3.67 -3.44 -2.82
CA ASP A 49 2.37 -3.99 -3.25
C ASP A 49 1.37 -2.89 -3.63
N ALA A 50 1.30 -1.81 -2.82
CA ALA A 50 0.47 -0.64 -3.11
C ALA A 50 0.90 0.08 -4.40
N GLY A 51 2.21 0.24 -4.61
CA GLY A 51 2.76 0.80 -5.85
C GLY A 51 2.39 -0.04 -7.07
N ALA A 52 2.51 -1.37 -6.99
CA ALA A 52 2.14 -2.27 -8.08
C ALA A 52 0.62 -2.24 -8.38
N ALA A 53 -0.24 -2.06 -7.36
CA ALA A 53 -1.68 -1.87 -7.56
C ALA A 53 -1.97 -0.53 -8.25
N PHE A 54 -1.33 0.56 -7.81
CA PHE A 54 -1.45 1.87 -8.45
C PHE A 54 -1.00 1.86 -9.91
N ASP A 55 0.16 1.26 -10.21
CA ASP A 55 0.69 1.14 -11.57
C ASP A 55 -0.23 0.36 -12.51
N ARG A 56 -0.95 -0.65 -11.99
CA ARG A 56 -1.98 -1.37 -12.75
C ARG A 56 -3.15 -0.44 -13.07
N LEU A 57 -3.66 0.28 -12.06
CA LEU A 57 -4.78 1.21 -12.21
C LEU A 57 -4.46 2.36 -13.19
N VAL A 58 -3.26 2.92 -13.14
CA VAL A 58 -2.80 3.97 -14.08
C VAL A 58 -2.72 3.43 -15.51
N ARG A 59 -2.18 2.22 -15.71
CA ARG A 59 -2.11 1.58 -17.03
C ARG A 59 -3.50 1.32 -17.62
N GLU A 60 -4.43 0.82 -16.80
CA GLU A 60 -5.82 0.59 -17.21
C GLU A 60 -6.56 1.89 -17.54
N ALA A 61 -6.31 2.96 -16.79
CA ALA A 61 -6.87 4.28 -17.06
C ALA A 61 -6.33 4.90 -18.36
N THR A 62 -5.05 4.65 -18.68
CA THR A 62 -4.38 5.19 -19.88
C THR A 62 -4.69 4.40 -21.15
N ALA A 63 -5.06 3.11 -21.02
CA ALA A 63 -5.42 2.26 -22.15
C ALA A 63 -6.83 2.52 -22.71
N ARG A 64 -7.57 3.48 -22.15
CA ARG A 64 -8.95 3.83 -22.48
C ARG A 64 -9.06 5.20 -23.12
#